data_AF-A0A1M7CKG1-F1
#
_entry.id   AF-A0A1M7CKG1-F1
#
_cell.length_a   1.000
_cell.length_b   1.000
_cell.length_c   1.000
_cell.angle_alpha   90.00
_cell.angle_beta   90.00
_cell.angle_gamma   90.00
#
_symmetry.space_group_name_H-M   'P 1'
#
loop_
_entity.id
_entity.type
_entity.pdbx_description
1 polymer ?
#
loop_
_entity_poly.entity_id
_entity_poly.type
_entity_poly.pdbx_seq_one_letter_code
_entity_poly.pdbx_strand_id
1 'polypeptide(L)'
;MKLYEIRFTINGRRSMRYCHFPRPPTLEDASKALAARLQLPNADSTRSFTDLVEANDIADVRWRLVDSRPSMVAMIPLPGRRPGRVHE
;
A
#
# COMPACT_ATOMS: atom_id res chain seq x y z
N MET A 1 0.03 -16.22 -12.01
CA MET A 1 -0.24 -15.14 -11.02
C MET A 1 1.08 -14.75 -10.36
N LYS A 2 1.27 -13.49 -9.96
CA LYS A 2 2.52 -13.00 -9.37
C LYS A 2 2.30 -12.64 -7.89
N LEU A 3 3.23 -13.02 -7.02
CA LEU A 3 3.19 -12.67 -5.60
C LEU A 3 3.85 -11.30 -5.37
N TYR A 4 3.11 -10.37 -4.81
CA TYR A 4 3.61 -9.06 -4.40
C TYR A 4 3.61 -8.93 -2.87
N GLU A 5 4.64 -8.31 -2.35
CA GLU A 5 4.71 -7.86 -0.96
C GLU A 5 4.36 -6.38 -0.95
N ILE A 6 3.28 -6.02 -0.26
CA ILE A 6 2.88 -4.63 -0.04
C ILE A 6 3.25 -4.26 1.40
N ARG A 7 3.97 -3.15 1.55
CA ARG A 7 4.39 -2.57 2.83
C ARG A 7 3.65 -1.25 3.05
N PHE A 8 3.17 -1.08 4.27
CA PHE A 8 2.48 0.11 4.74
C PHE A 8 3.23 0.65 5.96
N THR A 9 3.40 1.96 6.04
CA THR A 9 3.84 2.63 7.27
C THR A 9 2.65 3.36 7.87
N ILE A 10 2.10 2.85 8.98
CA ILE A 10 0.86 3.30 9.61
C ILE A 10 1.19 3.77 11.02
N ASN A 11 0.95 5.04 11.37
CA ASN A 11 1.33 5.62 12.67
C ASN A 11 2.81 5.34 13.04
N GLY A 12 3.72 5.45 12.06
CA GLY A 12 5.14 5.12 12.24
C GLY A 12 5.47 3.62 12.38
N ARG A 13 4.48 2.73 12.38
CA ARG A 13 4.68 1.27 12.43
C ARG A 13 4.65 0.67 11.03
N ARG A 14 5.66 -0.12 10.71
CA ARG A 14 5.72 -0.87 9.45
C ARG A 14 4.83 -2.11 9.55
N SER A 15 3.92 -2.26 8.61
CA SER A 15 3.12 -3.46 8.41
C SER A 15 3.33 -3.98 6.99
N MET A 16 3.24 -5.27 6.80
CA MET A 16 3.39 -5.89 5.48
C MET A 16 2.26 -6.89 5.22
N ARG A 17 1.95 -7.09 3.94
CA ARG A 17 1.01 -8.09 3.49
C ARG A 17 1.44 -8.65 2.14
N TYR A 18 1.27 -9.95 1.98
CA TYR A 18 1.52 -10.64 0.72
C TYR A 18 0.20 -10.85 -0.02
N CYS A 19 0.18 -10.46 -1.29
CA CYS A 19 -1.01 -10.53 -2.13
C CYS A 19 -0.64 -11.01 -3.54
N HIS A 20 -1.47 -11.89 -4.10
CA HIS A 20 -1.31 -12.35 -5.47
C HIS A 20 -2.07 -11.42 -6.42
N PHE A 21 -1.37 -10.87 -7.41
CA PHE A 21 -1.98 -10.05 -8.46
C PHE A 21 -1.51 -10.52 -9.85
N PRO A 22 -2.38 -10.44 -10.88
CA PRO A 22 -1.96 -10.69 -12.26
C PRO A 22 -1.08 -9.58 -12.84
N ARG A 23 -1.12 -8.38 -12.23
CA ARG A 23 -0.44 -7.15 -12.65
C ARG A 23 0.27 -6.49 -11.44
N PRO A 24 1.16 -5.51 -11.64
CA PRO A 24 1.63 -4.67 -10.53
C PRO A 24 0.43 -4.11 -9.75
N PRO A 25 0.48 -4.11 -8.40
CA PRO A 25 -0.64 -3.62 -7.60
C PRO A 25 -0.93 -2.16 -7.92
N THR A 26 -2.18 -1.74 -7.75
CA THR A 26 -2.59 -0.34 -7.86
C THR A 26 -2.87 0.27 -6.49
N LEU A 27 -3.14 1.58 -6.45
CA LEU A 27 -3.63 2.28 -5.26
C LEU A 27 -4.85 1.57 -4.64
N GLU A 28 -5.80 1.16 -5.48
CA GLU A 28 -7.02 0.49 -5.03
C GLU A 28 -6.72 -0.90 -4.44
N ASP A 29 -5.82 -1.65 -5.07
CA ASP A 29 -5.37 -2.96 -4.56
C ASP A 29 -4.68 -2.81 -3.20
N ALA A 30 -3.84 -1.79 -3.04
CA ALA A 30 -3.19 -1.47 -1.77
C ALA A 30 -4.21 -1.00 -0.71
N SER A 31 -5.21 -0.22 -1.11
CA SER A 31 -6.34 0.19 -0.26
C SER A 31 -7.09 -1.02 0.30
N LYS A 32 -7.44 -1.98 -0.56
CA LYS A 32 -8.12 -3.21 -0.17
C LYS A 32 -7.27 -4.05 0.78
N ALA A 33 -5.97 -4.21 0.48
CA ALA A 33 -5.03 -4.94 1.31
C ALA A 33 -4.86 -4.30 2.71
N LEU A 34 -4.86 -2.97 2.76
CA LEU A 34 -4.82 -2.16 3.98
C LEU A 34 -6.11 -2.26 4.79
N ALA A 35 -7.27 -2.05 4.18
CA ALA A 35 -8.57 -2.13 4.85
C ALA A 35 -8.76 -3.51 5.51
N ALA A 36 -8.38 -4.56 4.79
CA ALA A 36 -8.39 -5.92 5.31
C ALA A 36 -7.33 -6.15 6.42
N ARG A 37 -6.26 -5.36 6.51
CA ARG A 37 -5.26 -5.44 7.60
C ARG A 37 -5.74 -4.74 8.86
N LEU A 38 -6.46 -3.64 8.68
CA LEU A 38 -7.09 -2.85 9.72
C LEU A 38 -8.41 -3.46 10.23
N GLN A 39 -8.85 -4.59 9.66
CA GLN A 39 -10.10 -5.27 10.00
C GLN A 39 -11.31 -4.31 9.93
N LEU A 40 -11.28 -3.37 8.99
CA LEU A 40 -12.36 -2.41 8.86
C LEU A 40 -13.61 -3.12 8.34
N PRO A 41 -14.78 -2.94 8.99
CA PRO A 41 -16.04 -3.44 8.46
C PRO A 41 -16.30 -2.69 7.14
N ASN A 42 -16.46 -3.44 6.06
CA ASN A 42 -16.61 -2.96 4.68
C ASN A 42 -15.35 -2.34 4.05
N ALA A 43 -14.41 -3.19 3.64
CA ALA A 43 -13.47 -2.84 2.57
C ALA A 43 -14.16 -2.67 1.19
N ASP A 44 -15.47 -2.93 1.12
CA ASP A 44 -16.34 -2.74 -0.05
C ASP A 44 -16.96 -1.34 -0.14
N SER A 45 -17.01 -0.59 0.97
CA SER A 45 -17.68 0.70 1.01
C SER A 45 -16.67 1.82 0.83
N THR A 46 -16.64 2.40 -0.37
CA THR A 46 -16.72 3.85 -0.69
C THR A 46 -15.90 4.88 0.09
N ARG A 47 -15.08 4.49 1.07
CA ARG A 47 -14.09 5.35 1.72
C ARG A 47 -12.95 5.49 0.73
N SER A 48 -12.73 6.72 0.28
CA SER A 48 -11.64 7.00 -0.64
C SER A 48 -10.33 6.57 0.03
N PHE A 49 -9.38 6.07 -0.75
CA PHE A 49 -8.05 5.71 -0.24
C PHE A 49 -7.42 6.86 0.56
N THR A 50 -7.72 8.10 0.19
CA THR A 50 -7.38 9.33 0.93
C THR A 50 -7.88 9.31 2.38
N ASP A 51 -9.17 8.99 2.62
CA ASP A 51 -9.72 8.89 3.99
C ASP A 51 -8.99 7.84 4.82
N LEU A 52 -8.60 6.71 4.20
CA LEU A 52 -7.86 5.66 4.91
C LEU A 52 -6.44 6.10 5.25
N VAL A 53 -5.80 6.83 4.33
CA VAL A 53 -4.47 7.41 4.53
C VAL A 53 -4.49 8.44 5.65
N GLU A 54 -5.49 9.32 5.67
CA GLU A 54 -5.64 10.34 6.71
C GLU A 54 -6.05 9.74 8.05
N ALA A 55 -7.06 8.88 8.09
CA ALA A 55 -7.58 8.30 9.33
C ALA A 55 -6.59 7.37 10.05
N ASN A 56 -5.61 6.81 9.33
CA ASN A 56 -4.64 5.86 9.90
C ASN A 56 -3.20 6.37 9.88
N ASP A 57 -2.99 7.67 9.60
CA ASP A 57 -1.67 8.30 9.44
C ASP A 57 -0.70 7.45 8.62
N ILE A 58 -1.11 7.15 7.38
CA ILE A 58 -0.31 6.32 6.49
C ILE A 58 0.76 7.19 5.86
N ALA A 59 2.00 6.94 6.25
CA ALA A 59 3.14 7.73 5.83
C ALA A 59 3.66 7.34 4.45
N ASP A 60 3.58 6.06 4.10
CA ASP A 60 4.20 5.51 2.90
C ASP A 60 3.59 4.15 2.57
N VAL A 61 3.40 3.88 1.27
CA VAL A 61 2.98 2.58 0.76
C VAL A 61 3.88 2.18 -0.40
N ARG A 62 4.42 0.96 -0.33
CA ARG A 62 5.33 0.39 -1.33
C ARG A 62 4.93 -1.02 -1.65
N TRP A 63 5.27 -1.48 -2.84
CA TRP A 63 5.20 -2.89 -3.16
C TRP A 63 6.45 -3.37 -3.86
N ARG A 64 6.69 -4.68 -3.78
CA ARG A 64 7.70 -5.36 -4.57
C ARG A 64 7.19 -6.70 -5.08
N LEU A 65 7.62 -7.08 -6.28
CA LEU A 65 7.40 -8.42 -6.81
C LEU A 65 8.33 -9.40 -6.07
N VAL A 66 7.76 -10.42 -5.43
CA VAL A 66 8.49 -11.45 -4.68
C VAL A 66 8.96 -12.57 -5.62
N ASP A 67 8.24 -12.79 -6.71
CA ASP A 67 8.38 -13.95 -7.60
C ASP A 67 9.55 -13.88 -8.59
N SER A 68 10.18 -12.71 -8.79
CA SER A 68 11.24 -12.54 -9.79
C SER A 68 12.42 -11.76 -9.23
N ARG A 69 13.63 -12.32 -9.37
CA ARG A 69 14.88 -11.56 -9.21
C ARG A 69 15.32 -11.02 -10.57
N PRO A 70 15.72 -9.74 -10.67
CA PRO A 70 15.84 -8.75 -9.59
C PRO A 70 14.47 -8.17 -9.18
N SER A 71 14.24 -8.06 -7.87
CA SER A 71 12.97 -7.60 -7.30
C SER A 71 12.74 -6.12 -7.58
N MET A 72 11.86 -5.81 -8.53
CA MET A 72 11.44 -4.43 -8.80
C MET A 72 10.61 -3.91 -7.62
N VAL A 73 11.02 -2.78 -7.05
CA VAL A 73 10.29 -2.04 -6.00
C VAL A 73 9.64 -0.84 -6.67
N ALA A 74 8.33 -0.66 -6.48
CA ALA A 74 7.66 0.56 -6.90
C ALA A 74 6.88 1.16 -5.73
N MET A 75 6.90 2.50 -5.67
CA MET A 75 6.25 3.28 -4.62
C MET A 75 4.91 3.80 -5.15
N ILE A 76 3.92 3.84 -4.26
CA ILE A 76 2.64 4.45 -4.60
C ILE A 76 2.65 5.90 -4.15
N PRO A 77 2.48 6.89 -5.05
CA PRO A 77 2.24 8.25 -4.62
C PRO A 77 0.93 8.31 -3.83
N LEU A 78 1.00 8.74 -2.57
CA LEU A 78 -0.18 8.91 -1.74
C LEU A 78 -0.86 10.26 -2.08
N PRO A 79 -2.19 10.28 -2.29
CA PRO A 79 -2.91 11.53 -2.53
C PRO A 79 -2.75 12.48 -1.34
N GLY A 80 -2.50 13.77 -1.61
CA GLY A 80 -2.38 14.79 -0.56
C GLY A 80 -1.03 14.84 0.18
N ARG A 81 -0.14 13.85 0.02
CA ARG A 81 1.23 13.93 0.55
C ARG A 81 2.21 14.30 -0.56
N ARG A 82 2.88 15.45 -0.41
CA ARG A 82 4.06 15.76 -1.22
C ARG A 82 5.07 14.63 -1.01
N PRO A 83 5.70 14.09 -2.08
CA PRO A 83 6.82 13.18 -1.92
C PRO A 83 7.84 13.88 -1.04
N GLY A 84 8.08 13.34 0.15
CA GLY A 84 9.12 13.84 1.04
C GLY A 84 10.40 13.91 0.24
N ARG A 85 11.03 15.09 0.20
CA ARG A 85 12.36 15.31 -0.38
C ARG A 85 13.22 14.10 -0.05
N VAL A 86 13.58 13.36 -1.09
CA VAL A 86 14.68 12.40 -1.00
C VAL A 86 15.90 13.31 -0.82
N HIS A 87 16.37 13.49 0.42
CA HIS A 87 17.72 14.00 0.61
C HIS A 87 18.64 12.90 0.08
N GLU A 88 19.35 13.24 -0.99
CA GLU A 88 20.59 12.57 -1.39
C GLU A 88 21.62 12.64 -0.26
#